data_AF-A0ABD4VXQ6-F1
#
_entry.id   AF-A0ABD4VXQ6-F1
#
_cell.length_a   1.000
_cell.length_b   1.000
_cell.length_c   1.000
_cell.angle_alpha   90.00
_cell.angle_beta   90.00
_cell.angle_gamma   90.00
#
_symmetry.space_group_name_H-M   'P 1'
#
loop_
_entity.id
_entity.type
_entity.pdbx_description
1 polymer ?
#
loop_
_entity_poly.entity_id
_entity_poly.type
_entity_poly.pdbx_seq_one_letter_code
_entity_poly.pdbx_strand_id
1 'polypeptide(L)' 'MATHYTNGDRILQAVLADPKLAELGEYIPTGDETIVDALNSENTTIRAVAMIIDGNENQYTQKEIYTQVSNFLISNI' A
#
# COMPACT_ATOMS: atom_id res chain seq x y z
N MET A 1 23.19 8.94 -3.54
CA MET A 1 22.99 7.48 -3.36
C MET A 1 21.77 7.12 -4.18
N ALA A 2 21.84 6.14 -5.09
CA ALA A 2 20.67 5.75 -5.87
C ALA A 2 19.73 4.97 -4.95
N THR A 3 18.57 5.55 -4.64
CA THR A 3 17.50 4.85 -3.93
C THR A 3 17.06 3.68 -4.82
N HIS A 4 17.36 2.46 -4.38
CA HIS A 4 16.98 1.26 -5.12
C HIS A 4 15.53 0.91 -4.77
N TYR A 5 14.61 1.28 -5.66
CA TYR A 5 13.21 0.88 -5.55
C TYR A 5 13.03 -0.55 -6.07
N THR A 6 12.37 -1.38 -5.27
CA THR A 6 11.91 -2.71 -5.65
C THR A 6 10.75 -2.63 -6.65
N ASN A 7 10.34 -3.77 -7.21
CA ASN A 7 9.15 -3.80 -8.06
C ASN A 7 7.88 -3.48 -7.26
N GLY A 8 7.77 -3.98 -6.02
CA GLY A 8 6.71 -3.61 -5.08
C GLY A 8 6.61 -2.10 -4.86
N ASP A 9 7.74 -1.43 -4.63
CA ASP A 9 7.77 0.04 -4.42
C ASP A 9 7.26 0.80 -5.66
N ARG A 10 7.66 0.36 -6.87
CA ARG A 10 7.20 0.99 -8.12
C ARG A 10 5.70 0.80 -8.35
N ILE A 11 5.16 -0.37 -8.00
CA ILE A 11 3.73 -0.63 -8.08
C ILE A 11 2.99 0.23 -7.06
N LEU A 12 3.49 0.31 -5.83
CA LEU A 12 2.92 1.15 -4.78
C LEU A 12 2.85 2.60 -5.23
N GLN A 13 3.96 3.18 -5.68
CA GLN A 13 4.03 4.57 -6.16
C GLN A 13 3.02 4.81 -7.31
N ALA A 14 2.91 3.87 -8.25
CA ALA A 14 1.96 3.99 -9.35
C ALA A 14 0.49 3.95 -8.88
N VAL A 15 0.16 3.11 -7.90
CA VAL A 15 -1.19 3.02 -7.32
C VAL A 15 -1.50 4.26 -6.48
N LEU A 16 -0.57 4.70 -5.64
CA LEU A 16 -0.75 5.86 -4.77
C LEU A 16 -0.87 7.17 -5.57
N ALA A 17 -0.26 7.24 -6.75
CA ALA A 17 -0.40 8.36 -7.68
C ALA A 17 -1.81 8.48 -8.31
N ASP A 18 -2.72 7.52 -8.10
CA ASP A 18 -4.11 7.65 -8.53
C ASP A 18 -4.80 8.77 -7.73
N PRO A 19 -5.29 9.84 -8.39
CA PRO A 19 -5.85 10.99 -7.70
C PRO A 19 -7.15 10.67 -6.93
N LYS A 20 -7.94 9.68 -7.39
CA LYS A 20 -9.16 9.29 -6.67
C LYS A 20 -8.83 8.55 -5.38
N LEU A 21 -7.77 7.74 -5.41
CA LEU A 21 -7.31 7.04 -4.22
C LEU A 21 -6.69 8.02 -3.20
N ALA A 22 -5.91 8.99 -3.70
CA ALA A 22 -5.35 10.06 -2.88
C ALA A 22 -6.45 10.91 -2.21
N GLU A 23 -7.50 11.25 -2.95
CA GLU A 23 -8.68 11.95 -2.41
C GLU A 23 -9.41 11.11 -1.36
N LEU A 24 -9.66 9.82 -1.63
CA LEU A 24 -10.33 8.91 -0.70
C LEU A 24 -9.55 8.72 0.60
N GLY A 25 -8.22 8.61 0.50
CA GLY A 25 -7.34 8.41 1.63
C GLY A 25 -6.84 9.69 2.28
N GLU A 26 -7.22 10.87 1.77
CA GLU A 26 -6.76 12.18 2.25
C GLU A 26 -5.22 12.28 2.40
N TYR A 27 -4.48 11.72 1.42
CA TYR A 27 -3.01 11.79 1.40
C TYR A 27 -2.49 12.47 0.13
N ILE A 28 -1.23 12.89 0.18
CA ILE A 28 -0.53 13.47 -0.98
C ILE A 28 0.54 12.47 -1.40
N PRO A 29 0.47 11.91 -2.62
CA PRO A 29 1.50 11.02 -3.11
C PRO A 29 2.82 11.79 -3.29
N THR A 30 3.88 11.26 -2.72
CA THR A 30 5.22 11.86 -2.72
C THR A 30 6.08 11.32 -3.86
N GLY A 31 5.77 10.12 -4.36
CA GLY A 31 6.45 9.47 -5.48
C GLY A 31 7.75 8.77 -5.10
N ASP A 32 8.11 8.81 -3.81
CA ASP A 32 9.26 8.15 -3.21
C ASP A 32 8.86 7.15 -2.13
N GLU A 33 7.56 6.82 -2.02
CA GLU A 33 7.06 5.84 -1.06
C GLU A 33 7.65 4.46 -1.30
N THR A 34 7.96 3.76 -0.21
CA THR A 34 8.38 2.36 -0.23
C THR A 34 7.34 1.49 0.46
N ILE A 35 7.29 0.20 0.12
CA ILE A 35 6.43 -0.79 0.78
C ILE A 35 6.68 -0.81 2.29
N VAL A 36 7.95 -0.70 2.70
CA VAL A 36 8.34 -0.71 4.12
C VAL A 36 7.77 0.50 4.85
N ASP A 37 7.86 1.69 4.26
CA ASP A 37 7.32 2.91 4.87
C ASP A 37 5.79 2.90 4.88
N ALA A 38 5.19 2.46 3.78
CA ALA A 38 3.74 2.41 3.62
C ALA A 38 3.07 1.38 4.55
N LEU A 39 3.70 0.23 4.81
CA LEU A 39 3.23 -0.75 5.80
C LEU A 39 3.22 -0.20 7.24
N ASN A 40 4.04 0.82 7.52
CA ASN A 40 4.09 1.52 8.81
C ASN A 40 3.33 2.85 8.81
N SER A 41 2.66 3.20 7.70
CA SER A 41 1.91 4.44 7.60
C SER A 41 0.73 4.48 8.57
N GLU A 42 0.50 5.65 9.16
CA GLU A 42 -0.71 5.93 9.94
C GLU A 42 -1.94 6.04 9.03
N ASN A 43 -1.73 6.30 7.74
CA ASN A 43 -2.82 6.37 6.78
C ASN A 43 -3.30 4.96 6.41
N THR A 44 -4.54 4.66 6.79
CA THR A 44 -5.19 3.36 6.60
C THR A 44 -5.24 2.96 5.12
N THR A 45 -5.44 3.91 4.21
CA THR A 45 -5.49 3.66 2.76
C THR A 45 -4.11 3.32 2.21
N ILE A 46 -3.08 4.12 2.54
CA ILE A 46 -1.70 3.83 2.13
C ILE A 46 -1.26 2.45 2.63
N ARG A 47 -1.52 2.17 3.91
CA ARG A 47 -1.15 0.90 4.54
C ARG A 47 -1.89 -0.28 3.92
N ALA A 48 -3.18 -0.14 3.63
CA ALA A 48 -3.97 -1.19 2.98
C ALA A 48 -3.43 -1.54 1.59
N VAL A 49 -3.05 -0.54 0.79
CA VAL A 49 -2.44 -0.77 -0.53
C VAL A 49 -1.12 -1.51 -0.40
N ALA A 50 -0.27 -1.11 0.55
CA ALA A 50 0.99 -1.79 0.81
C ALA A 50 0.79 -3.24 1.23
N MET A 51 -0.21 -3.54 2.08
CA MET A 51 -0.56 -4.92 2.47
C MET A 51 -1.02 -5.77 1.29
N ILE A 52 -1.73 -5.19 0.31
CA ILE A 52 -2.15 -5.91 -0.91
C ILE A 52 -0.92 -6.29 -1.75
N ILE A 53 -0.01 -5.33 -1.96
CA ILE A 53 1.18 -5.54 -2.80
C ILE A 53 2.14 -6.51 -2.12
N ASP A 54 2.43 -6.33 -0.83
CA ASP A 54 3.27 -7.21 -0.02
C ASP A 54 2.71 -8.63 0.01
N GLY A 55 1.40 -8.81 0.21
CA GLY A 55 0.78 -10.12 0.18
C GLY A 55 0.90 -10.82 -1.18
N ASN A 56 0.83 -10.05 -2.27
CA ASN A 56 1.03 -10.60 -3.62
C ASN A 56 2.51 -10.97 -3.88
N GLU A 57 3.47 -10.19 -3.38
CA GLU A 57 4.91 -10.53 -3.47
C GLU A 57 5.26 -11.77 -2.61
N ASN A 58 4.60 -11.95 -1.47
CA ASN A 58 4.74 -13.13 -0.60
C ASN A 58 3.91 -14.35 -1.07
N GLN A 59 3.35 -14.31 -2.28
CA GLN A 59 2.59 -15.40 -2.90
C GLN A 59 1.35 -15.86 -2.10
N TYR A 60 0.76 -14.98 -1.30
CA TYR A 60 -0.51 -15.27 -0.65
C TYR A 60 -1.64 -15.41 -1.68
N THR A 61 -2.63 -16.20 -1.35
CA THR A 61 -3.83 -16.29 -2.17
C THR A 61 -4.62 -15.00 -2.09
N GLN A 62 -5.34 -14.66 -3.17
CA GLN A 62 -6.24 -13.49 -3.19
C GLN A 62 -7.22 -13.48 -2.00
N LYS A 63 -7.67 -14.66 -1.55
CA LYS A 63 -8.55 -14.81 -0.39
C LYS A 63 -7.84 -14.40 0.90
N GLU A 64 -6.60 -14.83 1.12
CA GLU A 64 -5.82 -14.47 2.30
C GLU A 64 -5.53 -12.97 2.33
N ILE A 65 -5.12 -12.40 1.20
CA ILE A 65 -4.87 -10.95 1.07
C ILE A 65 -6.15 -10.18 1.40
N TYR A 66 -7.28 -10.55 0.78
CA TYR A 66 -8.56 -9.91 1.04
C TYR A 66 -8.96 -10.00 2.51
N THR A 67 -8.84 -11.18 3.13
CA THR A 67 -9.18 -11.34 4.56
C THR A 67 -8.29 -10.48 5.45
N GLN A 68 -6.98 -10.45 5.22
CA GLN A 68 -6.05 -9.64 6.03
C GLN A 68 -6.34 -8.15 5.90
N VAL A 69 -6.48 -7.66 4.66
CA VAL A 69 -6.73 -6.24 4.38
C VAL A 69 -8.11 -5.81 4.88
N SER A 70 -9.14 -6.63 4.65
CA SER A 70 -10.49 -6.35 5.13
C SER A 70 -10.55 -6.29 6.65
N ASN A 71 -9.90 -7.23 7.36
CA ASN A 71 -9.86 -7.21 8.82
C ASN A 71 -9.12 -5.98 9.34
N PHE A 72 -8.03 -5.60 8.69
CA PHE A 72 -7.28 -4.39 9.03
C PHE A 72 -8.14 -3.13 8.86
N LEU A 73 -8.81 -2.97 7.71
CA LEU A 73 -9.67 -1.82 7.45
C LEU A 73 -10.86 -1.75 8.43
N ILE A 74 -11.54 -2.87 8.69
CA ILE A 74 -12.66 -2.92 9.66
C ILE A 74 -12.23 -2.53 11.07
N SER A 75 -10.98 -2.83 11.45
CA SER A 75 -10.47 -2.52 12.80
C SER A 75 -9.98 -1.07 12.96
N ASN A 76 -9.82 -0.31 11.87
CA ASN A 76 -9.16 1.01 11.87
C ASN A 76 -9.99 2.11 11.18
N ILE A 77 -11.23 1.81 10.78
CA ILE A 77 -12.26 2.77 10.30
C ILE A 77 -13.34 2.86 11.38
#